data_AF-A0A524DZ21-F1
#
_entry.id   AF-A0A524DZ21-F1
#
_cell.length_a   1.000
_cell.length_b   1.000
_cell.length_c   1.000
_cell.angle_alpha   90.00
_cell.angle_beta   90.00
_cell.angle_gamma   90.00
#
_symmetry.space_group_name_H-M   'P 1'
#
loop_
_entity.id
_entity.type
_entity.pdbx_description
1 polymer ?
#
loop_
_entity_poly.entity_id
_entity_poly.type
_entity_poly.pdbx_seq_one_letter_code
_entity_poly.pdbx_strand_id
1 'polypeptide(L)'
;MGLEQLSQLELLQYVLIIVFVGIALASGVKIIIRYFKYKVRILLTFGLTWIFLSSAWWGSAIIFFLILSNLPLIYEFDLLIEHVFLPVGLILWTYSFCEVSYPHLKKTLLPLIIILGTLYEVLLLYFLLTDPAVIGRQTGEYETTKTIFTQSFTAIILAVFIITGVIFSMKSLQTNDLRIVWKGRFLLVAFVSMAIGAVLNLIWDFNILPKNAITLVIIRIFLIVSSIFYYLGFHLPEGLARRLIKELK
;
A
#
# COMPACT_ATOMS: atom_id res chain seq x y z
N MET A 1 2.21 -1.98 31.31
CA MET A 1 2.38 -3.44 31.18
C MET A 1 2.53 -3.92 29.73
N GLY A 2 1.86 -3.36 28.72
CA GLY A 2 1.96 -3.87 27.33
C GLY A 2 3.34 -3.76 26.66
N LEU A 3 4.05 -2.62 26.76
CA LEU A 3 5.33 -2.42 26.06
C LEU A 3 6.48 -3.28 26.61
N GLU A 4 6.42 -3.68 27.88
CA GLU A 4 7.46 -4.47 28.55
C GLU A 4 7.53 -5.91 28.01
N GLN A 5 6.47 -6.38 27.34
CA GLN A 5 6.39 -7.70 26.73
C GLN A 5 7.00 -7.76 25.34
N LEU A 6 7.27 -6.60 24.72
CA LEU A 6 7.79 -6.53 23.36
C LEU A 6 9.31 -6.67 23.35
N SER A 7 9.80 -7.54 22.48
CA SER A 7 11.21 -7.53 22.09
C SER A 7 11.57 -6.20 21.42
N GLN A 8 12.85 -5.84 21.46
CA GLN A 8 13.35 -4.64 20.77
C GLN A 8 13.06 -4.68 19.27
N LEU A 9 13.04 -5.88 18.67
CA LEU A 9 12.74 -6.06 17.25
C LEU A 9 11.27 -5.79 16.94
N GLU A 10 10.35 -6.28 17.76
CA GLU A 10 8.91 -6.03 17.60
C GLU A 10 8.58 -4.55 17.80
N LEU A 11 9.15 -3.91 18.83
CA LEU A 11 8.98 -2.48 19.05
C LEU A 11 9.45 -1.68 17.82
N LEU A 12 10.62 -2.01 17.28
CA LEU A 12 11.14 -1.40 16.06
C LEU A 12 10.21 -1.63 14.86
N GLN A 13 9.68 -2.84 14.70
CA GLN A 13 8.73 -3.19 13.65
C GLN A 13 7.46 -2.33 13.72
N TYR A 14 6.87 -2.22 14.90
CA TYR A 14 5.64 -1.45 15.11
C TYR A 14 5.84 0.05 14.91
N VAL A 15 6.94 0.61 15.40
CA VAL A 15 7.24 2.03 15.18
C VAL A 15 7.43 2.33 13.69
N LEU A 16 8.24 1.53 13.00
CA LEU A 16 8.50 1.74 11.57
C LEU A 16 7.25 1.53 10.71
N ILE A 17 6.38 0.57 11.05
CA ILE A 17 5.14 0.36 10.30
C ILE A 17 4.14 1.50 10.51
N ILE A 18 4.05 2.07 11.72
CA ILE A 18 3.22 3.25 11.98
C ILE A 18 3.70 4.45 11.19
N VAL A 19 5.02 4.66 11.12
CA VAL A 19 5.59 5.74 10.31
C VAL A 19 5.20 5.55 8.84
N PHE A 20 5.36 4.34 8.30
CA PHE A 20 4.95 4.03 6.93
C PHE A 20 3.45 4.25 6.69
N VAL A 21 2.58 3.63 7.49
CA VAL A 21 1.12 3.74 7.35
C VAL A 21 0.67 5.18 7.55
N GLY A 22 1.22 5.89 8.52
CA GLY A 22 0.92 7.30 8.78
C GLY A 22 1.27 8.20 7.59
N ILE A 23 2.45 8.01 6.99
CA ILE A 23 2.83 8.73 5.75
C ILE A 23 1.89 8.36 4.61
N ALA A 24 1.55 7.08 4.44
CA ALA A 24 0.65 6.63 3.38
C ALA A 24 -0.75 7.25 3.51
N LEU A 25 -1.37 7.16 4.68
CA LEU A 25 -2.66 7.76 4.97
C LEU A 25 -2.65 9.28 4.76
N ALA A 26 -1.66 9.98 5.32
CA ALA A 26 -1.52 11.43 5.15
C ALA A 26 -1.36 11.83 3.69
N SER A 27 -0.62 11.03 2.90
CA SER A 27 -0.41 11.26 1.48
C SER A 27 -1.71 11.07 0.69
N GLY A 28 -2.43 9.98 0.92
CA GLY A 28 -3.72 9.71 0.30
C GLY A 28 -4.75 10.80 0.62
N VAL A 29 -4.88 11.19 1.89
CA VAL A 29 -5.76 12.28 2.33
C VAL A 29 -5.41 13.60 1.64
N LYS A 30 -4.12 13.97 1.56
CA LYS A 30 -3.70 15.20 0.85
C LYS A 30 -4.06 15.19 -0.64
N ILE A 31 -3.98 14.02 -1.30
CA ILE A 31 -4.40 13.88 -2.71
C ILE A 31 -5.93 14.05 -2.81
N ILE A 32 -6.70 13.47 -1.89
CA ILE A 32 -8.16 13.61 -1.83
C ILE A 32 -8.58 15.06 -1.56
N ILE A 33 -7.92 15.78 -0.65
CA ILE A 33 -8.22 17.21 -0.41
C ILE A 33 -8.06 18.02 -1.70
N ARG A 34 -7.08 17.69 -2.54
CA ARG A 34 -6.90 18.32 -3.86
C ARG A 34 -8.03 18.00 -4.83
N TYR A 35 -8.63 16.81 -4.76
CA TYR A 35 -9.85 16.53 -5.53
C TYR A 35 -10.95 17.55 -5.19
N PHE A 36 -11.18 17.86 -3.92
CA PHE A 36 -12.22 18.82 -3.55
C PHE A 36 -11.93 20.24 -4.06
N LYS A 37 -10.65 20.61 -4.16
CA LYS A 37 -10.20 21.90 -4.72
C LYS A 37 -10.30 21.98 -6.24
N TYR A 38 -9.85 20.94 -6.97
CA TYR A 38 -9.71 20.98 -8.44
C TYR A 38 -10.81 20.21 -9.19
N LYS A 39 -11.65 19.44 -8.49
CA LYS A 39 -12.73 18.59 -9.03
C LYS A 39 -12.28 17.54 -10.07
N VAL A 40 -10.99 17.20 -10.11
CA VAL A 40 -10.43 16.17 -10.98
C VAL A 40 -10.64 14.78 -10.35
N ARG A 41 -11.66 14.04 -10.81
CA ARG A 41 -12.09 12.74 -10.24
C ARG A 41 -10.96 11.74 -10.02
N ILE A 42 -9.98 11.72 -10.91
CA ILE A 42 -8.81 10.83 -10.84
C ILE A 42 -7.98 11.04 -9.56
N LEU A 43 -7.96 12.26 -8.99
CA LEU A 43 -7.27 12.50 -7.71
C LEU A 43 -7.96 11.78 -6.55
N LEU A 44 -9.29 11.71 -6.54
CA LEU A 44 -10.03 10.97 -5.50
C LEU A 44 -9.65 9.49 -5.54
N THR A 45 -9.68 8.89 -6.73
CA THR A 45 -9.40 7.46 -6.91
C THR A 45 -7.94 7.12 -6.66
N PHE A 46 -6.97 7.97 -7.02
CA PHE A 46 -5.57 7.76 -6.64
C PHE A 46 -5.33 7.90 -5.14
N GLY A 47 -5.93 8.89 -4.49
CA GLY A 47 -5.78 9.06 -3.04
C GLY A 47 -6.38 7.90 -2.26
N LEU A 48 -7.57 7.43 -2.64
CA LEU A 48 -8.21 6.26 -2.04
C LEU A 48 -7.46 4.96 -2.35
N THR A 49 -6.94 4.79 -3.57
CA THR A 49 -6.05 3.67 -3.92
C THR A 49 -4.92 3.56 -2.91
N TRP A 50 -4.23 4.66 -2.65
CA TRP A 50 -3.06 4.66 -1.77
C TRP A 50 -3.42 4.33 -0.32
N ILE A 51 -4.56 4.85 0.17
CA ILE A 51 -5.10 4.50 1.50
C ILE A 51 -5.41 3.00 1.56
N PHE A 52 -6.22 2.50 0.63
CA PHE A 52 -6.70 1.12 0.70
C PHE A 52 -5.62 0.08 0.39
N LEU A 53 -4.68 0.34 -0.50
CA LEU A 53 -3.55 -0.57 -0.72
C LEU A 53 -2.58 -0.59 0.47
N SER A 54 -2.48 0.51 1.24
CA SER A 54 -1.72 0.50 2.49
C SER A 54 -2.35 -0.37 3.60
N SER A 55 -3.60 -0.82 3.41
CA SER A 55 -4.30 -1.68 4.39
C SER A 55 -3.61 -3.00 4.67
N ALA A 56 -2.80 -3.51 3.74
CA ALA A 56 -1.97 -4.71 3.94
C ALA A 56 -1.04 -4.63 5.16
N TRP A 57 -0.82 -3.41 5.69
CA TRP A 57 0.01 -3.13 6.86
C TRP A 57 -0.76 -2.50 8.03
N TRP A 58 -2.10 -2.35 7.93
CA TRP A 58 -2.89 -1.72 8.98
C TRP A 58 -2.99 -2.58 10.25
N GLY A 59 -3.12 -3.91 10.13
CA GLY A 59 -3.21 -4.81 11.28
C GLY A 59 -2.03 -4.62 12.24
N SER A 60 -0.80 -4.68 11.71
CA SER A 60 0.41 -4.38 12.49
C SER A 60 0.44 -2.97 13.11
N ALA A 61 -0.08 -1.95 12.42
CA ALA A 61 -0.14 -0.60 12.99
C ALA A 61 -1.19 -0.49 14.11
N ILE A 62 -2.34 -1.14 13.95
CA ILE A 62 -3.43 -1.16 14.94
C ILE A 62 -3.01 -1.95 16.18
N ILE A 63 -2.36 -3.10 16.01
CA ILE A 63 -1.86 -3.95 17.10
C ILE A 63 -1.02 -3.13 18.09
N PHE A 64 -0.13 -2.26 17.60
CA PHE A 64 0.66 -1.40 18.49
C PHE A 64 -0.21 -0.52 19.41
N PHE A 65 -1.30 0.05 18.89
CA PHE A 65 -2.23 0.85 19.70
C PHE A 65 -3.05 -0.01 20.67
N LEU A 66 -3.38 -1.24 20.30
CA LEU A 66 -4.02 -2.20 21.21
C LEU A 66 -3.10 -2.55 22.38
N ILE A 67 -1.81 -2.82 22.12
CA ILE A 67 -0.79 -3.08 23.13
C ILE A 67 -0.62 -1.88 24.08
N LEU A 68 -0.56 -0.66 23.53
CA LEU A 68 -0.50 0.56 24.34
C LEU A 68 -1.73 0.74 25.24
N SER A 69 -2.89 0.32 24.75
CA SER A 69 -4.17 0.45 25.44
C SER A 69 -4.50 -0.76 26.33
N ASN A 70 -3.64 -1.79 26.34
CA ASN A 70 -3.88 -3.06 27.02
C ASN A 70 -5.23 -3.70 26.64
N LEU A 71 -5.59 -3.58 25.35
CA LEU A 71 -6.80 -4.17 24.77
C LEU A 71 -6.46 -5.48 24.05
N PRO A 72 -7.28 -6.53 24.18
CA PRO A 72 -7.02 -7.79 23.51
C PRO A 72 -7.15 -7.65 21.99
N LEU A 73 -6.36 -8.43 21.25
CA LEU A 73 -6.52 -8.57 19.82
C LEU A 73 -7.80 -9.35 19.50
N ILE A 74 -8.68 -8.75 18.70
CA ILE A 74 -9.79 -9.47 18.08
C ILE A 74 -9.25 -10.07 16.79
N TYR A 75 -8.93 -11.36 16.84
CA TYR A 75 -8.23 -12.07 15.77
C TYR A 75 -8.94 -11.97 14.41
N GLU A 76 -10.26 -12.10 14.35
CA GLU A 76 -11.03 -11.97 13.12
C GLU A 76 -10.97 -10.54 12.56
N PHE A 77 -10.93 -9.53 13.44
CA PHE A 77 -10.82 -8.14 13.03
C PHE A 77 -9.45 -7.83 12.42
N ASP A 78 -8.38 -8.38 12.99
CA ASP A 78 -7.02 -8.27 12.47
C ASP A 78 -6.91 -8.90 11.06
N LEU A 79 -7.44 -10.10 10.91
CA LEU A 79 -7.52 -10.78 9.62
C LEU A 79 -8.33 -9.99 8.59
N LEU A 80 -9.46 -9.42 8.99
CA LEU A 80 -10.34 -8.67 8.10
C LEU A 80 -9.68 -7.37 7.62
N ILE A 81 -9.16 -6.56 8.56
CA ILE A 81 -8.71 -5.19 8.28
C ILE A 81 -7.52 -5.16 7.33
N GLU A 82 -6.66 -6.18 7.37
CA GLU A 82 -5.50 -6.27 6.50
C GLU A 82 -5.82 -6.62 5.05
N HIS A 83 -7.01 -7.16 4.77
CA HIS A 83 -7.32 -7.79 3.48
C HIS A 83 -8.55 -7.19 2.79
N VAL A 84 -9.54 -6.73 3.54
CA VAL A 84 -10.84 -6.31 2.99
C VAL A 84 -10.73 -5.12 2.04
N PHE A 85 -9.78 -4.21 2.25
CA PHE A 85 -9.66 -3.00 1.43
C PHE A 85 -8.75 -3.18 0.20
N LEU A 86 -7.97 -4.26 0.11
CA LEU A 86 -7.03 -4.44 -1.01
C LEU A 86 -7.74 -4.53 -2.37
N PRO A 87 -8.83 -5.33 -2.54
CA PRO A 87 -9.58 -5.38 -3.79
C PRO A 87 -10.15 -4.02 -4.19
N VAL A 88 -10.73 -3.29 -3.23
CA VAL A 88 -11.25 -1.93 -3.44
C VAL A 88 -10.13 -1.00 -3.93
N GLY A 89 -8.96 -1.03 -3.27
CA GLY A 89 -7.78 -0.27 -3.69
C GLY A 89 -7.36 -0.57 -5.12
N LEU A 90 -7.35 -1.85 -5.51
CA LEU A 90 -6.98 -2.27 -6.87
C LEU A 90 -8.01 -1.84 -7.92
N ILE A 91 -9.31 -1.94 -7.62
CA ILE A 91 -10.39 -1.48 -8.51
C ILE A 91 -10.25 0.03 -8.79
N LEU A 92 -10.03 0.83 -7.74
CA LEU A 92 -9.84 2.28 -7.86
C LEU A 92 -8.56 2.64 -8.61
N TRP A 93 -7.49 1.87 -8.41
CA TRP A 93 -6.26 2.02 -9.17
C TRP A 93 -6.49 1.73 -10.64
N THR A 94 -7.07 0.57 -10.98
CA THR A 94 -7.32 0.15 -12.36
C THR A 94 -8.24 1.13 -13.07
N TYR A 95 -9.24 1.68 -12.38
CA TYR A 95 -10.06 2.77 -12.92
C TYR A 95 -9.19 3.98 -13.32
N SER A 96 -8.35 4.46 -12.40
CA SER A 96 -7.51 5.65 -12.61
C SER A 96 -6.47 5.42 -13.72
N PHE A 97 -5.83 4.26 -13.69
CA PHE A 97 -4.86 3.82 -14.68
C PHE A 97 -5.50 3.75 -16.07
N CYS A 98 -6.65 3.09 -16.22
CA CYS A 98 -7.32 2.99 -17.51
C CYS A 98 -7.77 4.37 -18.00
N GLU A 99 -8.37 5.20 -17.13
CA GLU A 99 -8.84 6.54 -17.51
C GLU A 99 -7.73 7.44 -18.07
N VAL A 100 -6.53 7.38 -17.48
CA VAL A 100 -5.43 8.27 -17.89
C VAL A 100 -4.53 7.63 -18.95
N SER A 101 -4.18 6.36 -18.78
CA SER A 101 -3.15 5.72 -19.59
C SER A 101 -3.71 4.88 -20.73
N TYR A 102 -4.80 4.14 -20.54
CA TYR A 102 -5.33 3.23 -21.56
C TYR A 102 -6.87 3.18 -21.54
N PRO A 103 -7.55 4.25 -22.01
CA PRO A 103 -9.01 4.35 -21.89
C PRO A 103 -9.77 3.22 -22.57
N HIS A 104 -9.21 2.67 -23.67
CA HIS A 104 -9.78 1.54 -24.40
C HIS A 104 -9.79 0.24 -23.57
N LEU A 105 -8.85 0.06 -22.64
CA LEU A 105 -8.79 -1.14 -21.79
C LEU A 105 -9.77 -1.08 -20.63
N LYS A 106 -10.35 0.10 -20.31
CA LYS A 106 -11.27 0.27 -19.17
C LYS A 106 -12.45 -0.71 -19.22
N LYS A 107 -13.03 -0.93 -20.41
CA LYS A 107 -14.19 -1.80 -20.59
C LYS A 107 -13.87 -3.29 -20.43
N THR A 108 -12.60 -3.67 -20.46
CA THR A 108 -12.15 -5.06 -20.37
C THR A 108 -11.48 -5.33 -19.02
N LEU A 109 -10.50 -4.52 -18.65
CA LEU A 109 -9.72 -4.72 -17.42
C LEU A 109 -10.52 -4.41 -16.16
N LEU A 110 -11.34 -3.35 -16.15
CA LEU A 110 -12.05 -2.95 -14.93
C LEU A 110 -13.09 -4.00 -14.50
N PRO A 111 -13.98 -4.52 -15.39
CA PRO A 111 -14.89 -5.59 -15.00
C PRO A 111 -14.17 -6.86 -14.54
N LEU A 112 -13.05 -7.23 -15.19
CA LEU A 112 -12.25 -8.39 -14.79
C LEU A 112 -11.72 -8.23 -13.34
N ILE A 113 -11.14 -7.08 -13.01
CA ILE A 113 -10.63 -6.80 -11.67
C ILE A 113 -11.76 -6.72 -10.64
N ILE A 114 -12.93 -6.18 -11.00
CA ILE A 114 -14.11 -6.18 -10.13
C ILE A 114 -14.54 -7.62 -9.82
N ILE A 115 -14.68 -8.48 -10.83
CA ILE A 115 -15.09 -9.88 -10.65
C ILE A 115 -14.08 -10.62 -9.74
N LEU A 116 -12.78 -10.48 -10.01
CA LEU A 116 -11.74 -11.11 -9.20
C LEU A 116 -11.72 -10.58 -7.76
N GLY A 117 -11.88 -9.26 -7.59
CA GLY A 117 -11.93 -8.62 -6.28
C GLY A 117 -13.13 -9.07 -5.46
N THR A 118 -14.33 -9.04 -6.05
CA THR A 118 -15.56 -9.50 -5.39
C THR A 118 -15.48 -10.99 -5.06
N LEU A 119 -14.97 -11.83 -5.96
CA LEU A 119 -14.77 -13.25 -5.68
C LEU A 119 -13.86 -13.46 -4.47
N TYR A 120 -12.74 -12.74 -4.39
CA TYR A 120 -11.85 -12.80 -3.25
C TYR A 120 -12.52 -12.33 -1.96
N GLU A 121 -13.24 -11.20 -1.97
CA GLU A 121 -13.93 -10.70 -0.77
C GLU A 121 -14.99 -11.69 -0.27
N VAL A 122 -15.75 -12.31 -1.17
CA VAL A 122 -16.71 -13.35 -0.81
C VAL A 122 -16.02 -14.55 -0.16
N LEU A 123 -14.90 -15.01 -0.73
CA LEU A 123 -14.12 -16.10 -0.14
C LEU A 123 -13.50 -15.71 1.21
N LEU A 124 -12.96 -14.49 1.32
CA LEU A 124 -12.40 -13.95 2.56
C LEU A 124 -13.47 -13.93 3.66
N LEU A 125 -14.65 -13.35 3.39
CA LEU A 125 -15.74 -13.29 4.35
C LEU A 125 -16.30 -14.67 4.70
N TYR A 126 -16.41 -15.56 3.71
CA TYR A 126 -16.82 -16.95 3.95
C TYR A 126 -15.85 -17.67 4.89
N PHE A 127 -14.55 -17.62 4.62
CA PHE A 127 -13.55 -18.26 5.48
C PHE A 127 -13.45 -17.58 6.84
N LEU A 128 -13.62 -16.26 6.92
CA LEU A 128 -13.61 -15.56 8.19
C LEU A 128 -14.72 -16.02 9.14
N LEU A 129 -15.87 -16.45 8.59
CA LEU A 129 -17.01 -16.92 9.38
C LEU A 129 -17.01 -18.43 9.62
N THR A 130 -16.33 -19.22 8.79
CA THR A 130 -16.39 -20.69 8.83
C THR A 130 -15.11 -21.35 9.30
N ASP A 131 -13.94 -20.85 8.86
CA ASP A 131 -12.62 -21.35 9.24
C ASP A 131 -11.54 -20.25 9.02
N PRO A 132 -11.35 -19.34 9.99
CA PRO A 132 -10.35 -18.27 9.91
C PRO A 132 -8.92 -18.78 9.72
N ALA A 133 -8.63 -20.04 10.07
CA ALA A 133 -7.32 -20.65 9.93
C ALA A 133 -6.86 -20.78 8.47
N VAL A 134 -7.79 -20.68 7.51
CA VAL A 134 -7.52 -20.58 6.07
C VAL A 134 -6.91 -19.22 5.70
N ILE A 135 -7.21 -18.16 6.45
CA ILE A 135 -6.77 -16.77 6.18
C ILE A 135 -5.45 -16.47 6.88
N GLY A 136 -5.36 -16.83 8.17
CA GLY A 136 -4.17 -16.66 8.99
C GLY A 136 -4.27 -17.49 10.27
N ARG A 137 -3.26 -17.50 11.13
CA ARG A 137 -3.28 -18.18 12.43
C ARG A 137 -2.67 -17.29 13.49
N GLN A 138 -3.34 -17.19 14.63
CA GLN A 138 -2.80 -16.50 15.79
C GLN A 138 -1.67 -17.36 16.42
N THR A 139 -0.46 -16.82 16.47
CA THR A 139 0.72 -17.50 17.05
C THR A 139 1.12 -16.96 18.42
N GLY A 140 0.55 -15.83 18.82
CA GLY A 140 0.74 -15.21 20.14
C GLY A 140 -0.40 -14.27 20.49
N GLU A 141 -0.32 -13.59 21.64
CA GLU A 141 -1.38 -12.69 22.10
C GLU A 141 -1.67 -11.56 21.09
N TYR A 142 -0.64 -11.08 20.40
CA TYR A 142 -0.70 -9.99 19.42
C TYR A 142 -0.06 -10.35 18.08
N GLU A 143 0.19 -11.64 17.80
CA GLU A 143 0.86 -12.06 16.57
C GLU A 143 -0.07 -12.93 15.72
N THR A 144 -0.25 -12.51 14.47
CA THR A 144 -1.00 -13.26 13.46
C THR A 144 -0.09 -13.58 12.28
N THR A 145 -0.02 -14.86 11.93
CA THR A 145 0.68 -15.33 10.72
C THR A 145 -0.31 -15.48 9.57
N LYS A 146 0.08 -15.06 8.36
CA LYS A 146 -0.78 -15.14 7.17
C LYS A 146 -0.56 -16.48 6.47
N THR A 147 -1.62 -17.07 5.93
CA THR A 147 -1.49 -18.29 5.13
C THR A 147 -1.06 -17.99 3.69
N ILE A 148 -0.73 -19.03 2.94
CA ILE A 148 -0.44 -18.92 1.50
C ILE A 148 -1.63 -18.38 0.71
N PHE A 149 -2.87 -18.60 1.16
CA PHE A 149 -4.08 -18.16 0.48
C PHE A 149 -4.14 -16.63 0.40
N THR A 150 -4.04 -15.94 1.54
CA THR A 150 -4.07 -14.47 1.61
C THR A 150 -2.80 -13.82 1.06
N GLN A 151 -1.64 -14.44 1.31
CA GLN A 151 -0.37 -13.93 0.80
C GLN A 151 -0.31 -13.97 -0.73
N SER A 152 -0.81 -15.05 -1.36
CA SER A 152 -0.82 -15.18 -2.83
C SER A 152 -1.69 -14.10 -3.46
N PHE A 153 -2.88 -13.84 -2.89
CA PHE A 153 -3.76 -12.80 -3.39
C PHE A 153 -3.16 -11.41 -3.23
N THR A 154 -2.59 -11.10 -2.06
CA THR A 154 -1.89 -9.84 -1.80
C THR A 154 -0.74 -9.63 -2.77
N ALA A 155 0.04 -10.68 -3.04
CA ALA A 155 1.14 -10.63 -4.03
C ALA A 155 0.64 -10.34 -5.44
N ILE A 156 -0.48 -10.95 -5.88
CA ILE A 156 -1.10 -10.67 -7.18
C ILE A 156 -1.56 -9.21 -7.26
N ILE A 157 -2.26 -8.70 -6.25
CA ILE A 157 -2.70 -7.30 -6.21
C ILE A 157 -1.50 -6.35 -6.33
N LEU A 158 -0.46 -6.58 -5.53
CA LEU A 158 0.74 -5.75 -5.55
C LEU A 158 1.46 -5.84 -6.89
N ALA A 159 1.57 -7.03 -7.48
CA ALA A 159 2.17 -7.20 -8.80
C ALA A 159 1.41 -6.41 -9.88
N VAL A 160 0.07 -6.53 -9.93
CA VAL A 160 -0.76 -5.76 -10.88
C VAL A 160 -0.57 -4.26 -10.66
N PHE A 161 -0.64 -3.79 -9.41
CA PHE A 161 -0.47 -2.39 -9.06
C PHE A 161 0.91 -1.84 -9.43
N ILE A 162 1.98 -2.59 -9.14
CA ILE A 162 3.37 -2.21 -9.47
C ILE A 162 3.57 -2.17 -10.98
N ILE A 163 3.20 -3.22 -11.71
CA ILE A 163 3.41 -3.31 -13.16
C ILE A 163 2.69 -2.16 -13.86
N THR A 164 1.42 -1.96 -13.56
CA THR A 164 0.64 -0.87 -14.16
C THR A 164 1.09 0.51 -13.66
N GLY A 165 1.58 0.63 -12.43
CA GLY A 165 2.21 1.83 -11.88
C GLY A 165 3.49 2.23 -12.59
N VAL A 166 4.37 1.27 -12.89
CA VAL A 166 5.57 1.49 -13.69
C VAL A 166 5.16 1.94 -15.09
N ILE A 167 4.22 1.28 -15.75
CA ILE A 167 3.72 1.68 -17.08
C ILE A 167 3.15 3.11 -17.04
N PHE A 168 2.33 3.44 -16.05
CA PHE A 168 1.77 4.78 -15.84
C PHE A 168 2.87 5.85 -15.71
N SER A 169 3.90 5.54 -14.93
CA SER A 169 5.04 6.41 -14.69
C SER A 169 5.84 6.62 -15.98
N MET A 170 6.11 5.55 -16.72
CA MET A 170 6.81 5.60 -18.01
C MET A 170 6.06 6.45 -19.04
N LYS A 171 4.72 6.35 -19.11
CA LYS A 171 3.93 7.24 -19.97
C LYS A 171 4.02 8.70 -19.56
N SER A 172 4.03 8.97 -18.26
CA SER A 172 4.20 10.34 -17.75
C SER A 172 5.56 10.94 -18.13
N LEU A 173 6.59 10.12 -18.32
CA LEU A 173 7.92 10.56 -18.79
C LEU A 173 7.94 10.94 -20.27
N GLN A 174 6.96 10.50 -21.06
CA GLN A 174 6.90 10.73 -22.51
C GLN A 174 6.12 12.00 -22.89
N THR A 175 5.59 12.74 -21.91
CA THR A 175 4.84 13.97 -22.16
C THR A 175 5.75 15.18 -22.36
N ASN A 176 5.28 16.21 -23.08
CA ASN A 176 6.04 17.46 -23.28
C ASN A 176 6.04 18.37 -22.03
N ASP A 177 5.11 18.18 -21.08
CA ASP A 177 5.06 18.98 -19.86
C ASP A 177 6.11 18.48 -18.84
N LEU A 178 7.14 19.30 -18.60
CA LEU A 178 8.22 18.98 -17.65
C LEU A 178 7.74 18.70 -16.22
N ARG A 179 6.63 19.30 -15.77
CA ARG A 179 6.05 19.00 -14.45
C ARG A 179 5.51 17.58 -14.41
N ILE A 180 4.86 17.13 -15.48
CA ILE A 180 4.34 15.75 -15.59
C ILE A 180 5.51 14.77 -15.66
N VAL A 181 6.57 15.10 -16.40
CA VAL A 181 7.78 14.27 -16.46
C VAL A 181 8.40 14.08 -15.07
N TRP A 182 8.60 15.16 -14.30
CA TRP A 182 9.16 15.02 -12.95
C TRP A 182 8.26 14.24 -12.00
N LYS A 183 6.94 14.43 -12.07
CA LYS A 183 5.97 13.60 -11.35
C LYS A 183 6.10 12.12 -11.72
N GLY A 184 6.23 11.82 -13.01
CA GLY A 184 6.49 10.47 -13.52
C GLY A 184 7.76 9.85 -12.95
N ARG A 185 8.85 10.62 -12.80
CA ARG A 185 10.10 10.15 -12.17
C ARG A 185 9.89 9.79 -10.70
N PHE A 186 9.21 10.65 -9.95
CA PHE A 186 8.91 10.38 -8.54
C PHE A 186 8.04 9.12 -8.40
N LEU A 187 7.01 8.97 -9.24
CA LEU A 187 6.19 7.76 -9.24
C LEU A 187 6.96 6.50 -9.62
N LEU A 188 7.87 6.57 -10.61
CA LEU A 188 8.69 5.42 -10.99
C LEU A 188 9.54 4.94 -9.81
N VAL A 189 10.22 5.87 -9.13
CA VAL A 189 10.99 5.55 -7.91
C VAL A 189 10.07 5.00 -6.82
N ALA A 190 8.86 5.53 -6.67
CA ALA A 190 7.88 5.05 -5.71
C ALA A 190 7.51 3.58 -5.96
N PHE A 191 7.13 3.23 -7.19
CA PHE A 191 6.73 1.86 -7.55
C PHE A 191 7.89 0.88 -7.49
N VAL A 192 9.09 1.25 -7.95
CA VAL A 192 10.29 0.41 -7.85
C VAL A 192 10.66 0.17 -6.38
N SER A 193 10.67 1.23 -5.56
CA SER A 193 10.95 1.10 -4.12
C SER A 193 9.90 0.23 -3.43
N MET A 194 8.63 0.38 -3.81
CA MET A 194 7.55 -0.45 -3.26
C MET A 194 7.72 -1.91 -3.64
N ALA A 195 8.07 -2.19 -4.90
CA ALA A 195 8.31 -3.55 -5.38
C ALA A 195 9.42 -4.22 -4.58
N ILE A 196 10.55 -3.53 -4.41
CA ILE A 196 11.67 -4.03 -3.60
C ILE A 196 11.23 -4.25 -2.16
N GLY A 197 10.59 -3.25 -1.52
CA GLY A 197 10.14 -3.36 -0.13
C GLY A 197 9.13 -4.48 0.10
N ALA A 198 8.14 -4.62 -0.79
CA ALA A 198 7.11 -5.66 -0.71
C ALA A 198 7.68 -7.05 -0.93
N VAL A 199 8.56 -7.23 -1.93
CA VAL A 199 9.22 -8.52 -2.17
C VAL A 199 10.11 -8.89 -1.00
N LEU A 200 10.92 -7.97 -0.49
CA LEU A 200 11.75 -8.24 0.70
C LEU A 200 10.89 -8.55 1.94
N ASN A 201 9.74 -7.88 2.13
CA ASN A 201 8.81 -8.19 3.21
C ASN A 201 8.24 -9.60 3.07
N LEU A 202 7.81 -9.99 1.86
CA LEU A 202 7.30 -11.33 1.59
C LEU A 202 8.37 -12.42 1.86
N ILE A 203 9.60 -12.19 1.41
CA ILE A 203 10.73 -13.11 1.64
C ILE A 203 11.05 -13.20 3.15
N TRP A 204 10.95 -12.09 3.88
CA TRP A 204 11.11 -12.06 5.34
C TRP A 204 9.98 -12.82 6.07
N ASP A 205 8.73 -12.67 5.63
CA ASP A 205 7.57 -13.40 6.17
C ASP A 205 7.70 -14.91 5.95
N PHE A 206 8.26 -15.34 4.82
CA PHE A 206 8.57 -16.75 4.52
C PHE A 206 9.78 -17.32 5.27
N ASN A 207 10.40 -16.56 6.18
CA ASN A 207 11.62 -16.95 6.92
C ASN A 207 12.83 -17.24 6.02
N ILE A 208 12.85 -16.72 4.78
CA ILE A 208 13.99 -16.89 3.86
C ILE A 208 15.11 -15.89 4.21
N LEU A 209 14.74 -14.68 4.62
CA LEU A 209 15.69 -13.69 5.13
C LEU A 209 15.83 -13.79 6.67
N PRO A 210 17.02 -13.45 7.22
CA PRO A 210 17.20 -13.42 8.67
C PRO A 210 16.24 -12.43 9.35
N LYS A 211 15.53 -12.91 10.39
CA LYS A 211 14.65 -12.10 11.26
C LYS A 211 15.46 -11.27 12.26
N ASN A 212 16.19 -10.28 11.76
CA ASN A 212 16.96 -9.35 12.56
C ASN A 212 16.60 -7.88 12.24
N ALA A 213 17.08 -6.96 13.09
CA ALA A 213 16.77 -5.55 12.99
C ALA A 213 17.24 -4.90 11.68
N ILE A 214 18.39 -5.35 11.14
CA ILE A 214 18.97 -4.77 9.92
C ILE A 214 18.07 -5.06 8.72
N THR A 215 17.67 -6.31 8.52
CA THR A 215 16.76 -6.71 7.44
C THR A 215 15.44 -5.93 7.53
N LEU A 216 14.87 -5.85 8.73
CA LEU A 216 13.61 -5.12 8.98
C LEU A 216 13.74 -3.63 8.61
N VAL A 217 14.81 -2.96 9.05
CA VAL A 217 15.04 -1.54 8.75
C VAL A 217 15.16 -1.32 7.25
N ILE A 218 15.89 -2.17 6.52
CA ILE A 218 16.03 -2.08 5.06
C ILE A 218 14.66 -2.18 4.37
N ILE A 219 13.85 -3.18 4.74
CA ILE A 219 12.49 -3.35 4.20
C ILE A 219 11.66 -2.08 4.41
N ARG A 220 11.67 -1.54 5.63
CA ARG A 220 10.87 -0.37 5.99
C ARG A 220 11.36 0.90 5.31
N ILE A 221 12.67 1.08 5.10
CA ILE A 221 13.20 2.21 4.33
C ILE A 221 12.62 2.21 2.92
N PHE A 222 12.61 1.08 2.21
CA PHE A 222 12.04 1.00 0.86
C PHE A 222 10.55 1.36 0.82
N LEU A 223 9.76 0.87 1.78
CA LEU A 223 8.33 1.17 1.87
C LEU A 223 8.06 2.65 2.24
N ILE A 224 8.83 3.22 3.16
CA ILE A 224 8.73 4.64 3.55
C ILE A 224 9.13 5.55 2.39
N VAL A 225 10.27 5.26 1.74
CA VAL A 225 10.73 5.97 0.54
C VAL A 225 9.66 5.90 -0.55
N SER A 226 9.10 4.72 -0.79
CA SER A 226 7.99 4.55 -1.73
C SER A 226 6.84 5.51 -1.44
N SER A 227 6.39 5.59 -0.18
CA SER A 227 5.29 6.48 0.21
C SER A 227 5.58 7.95 0.02
N ILE A 228 6.79 8.39 0.38
CA ILE A 228 7.22 9.78 0.19
C ILE A 228 7.25 10.13 -1.31
N PHE A 229 7.83 9.25 -2.13
CA PHE A 229 7.93 9.46 -3.57
C PHE A 229 6.57 9.37 -4.26
N TYR A 230 5.66 8.52 -3.79
CA TYR A 230 4.28 8.46 -4.27
C TYR A 230 3.57 9.80 -4.04
N TYR A 231 3.71 10.36 -2.84
CA TYR A 231 3.20 11.70 -2.54
C TYR A 231 3.78 12.77 -3.48
N LEU A 232 5.10 12.80 -3.68
CA LEU A 232 5.74 13.76 -4.58
C LEU A 232 5.31 13.59 -6.03
N GLY A 233 5.04 12.35 -6.44
CA GLY A 233 4.52 12.00 -7.76
C GLY A 233 3.15 12.59 -8.07
N PHE A 234 2.24 12.61 -7.11
CA PHE A 234 0.93 13.26 -7.29
C PHE A 234 0.94 14.74 -6.88
N HIS A 235 1.83 15.11 -5.96
CA HIS A 235 1.97 16.44 -5.41
C HIS A 235 3.43 16.88 -5.50
N LEU A 236 3.80 17.48 -6.64
CA LEU A 236 5.08 18.16 -6.77
C LEU A 236 4.95 19.59 -6.17
N PRO A 237 5.60 19.91 -5.03
CA PRO A 237 5.51 21.25 -4.45
C PRO A 237 6.21 22.29 -5.33
N GLU A 238 5.69 23.51 -5.39
CA GLU A 238 6.23 24.59 -6.24
C GLU A 238 7.70 24.92 -5.94
N GLY A 239 8.11 24.84 -4.67
CA GLY A 239 9.51 25.04 -4.29
C GLY A 239 10.45 23.98 -4.88
N LEU A 240 10.00 22.73 -4.92
CA LEU A 240 10.76 21.63 -5.51
C LEU A 240 10.72 21.70 -7.04
N ALA A 241 9.56 22.01 -7.64
CA ALA A 241 9.41 22.20 -9.08
C ALA A 241 10.37 23.28 -9.62
N ARG A 242 10.45 24.45 -8.98
CA ARG A 242 11.37 25.54 -9.36
C ARG A 242 12.85 25.18 -9.25
N ARG A 243 13.22 24.28 -8.33
CA ARG A 243 14.61 23.78 -8.21
C ARG A 243 14.95 22.78 -9.32
N LEU A 244 14.00 21.95 -9.72
CA LEU A 244 14.19 20.86 -10.67
C LEU A 244 14.00 21.28 -12.14
N ILE A 245 13.12 22.25 -12.40
CA ILE A 245 12.76 22.72 -13.74
C ILE A 245 13.40 24.09 -13.94
N LYS A 246 14.46 24.15 -14.75
CA LYS A 246 15.22 25.39 -14.99
C LYS A 246 14.39 26.48 -15.66
N GLU A 247 13.40 26.13 -16.46
CA GLU A 247 12.50 27.05 -17.18
C GLU A 247 11.47 27.76 -16.27
N LEU A 248 11.34 27.34 -15.00
CA LEU A 248 10.47 28.00 -14.01
C LEU A 248 11.25 28.97 -13.10
N LYS A 249 12.56 29.14 -13.31
CA LYS A 249 13.40 30.14 -12.60
C LYS A 249 13.39 31.45 -13.37
#